data_AF-A0A0G1N167-F1
#
_entry.id   AF-A0A0G1N167-F1
#
_cell.length_a   1.000
_cell.length_b   1.000
_cell.length_c   1.000
_cell.angle_alpha   90.00
_cell.angle_beta   90.00
_cell.angle_gamma   90.00
#
_symmetry.space_group_name_H-M   'P 1'
#
loop_
_entity.id
_entity.type
_entity.pdbx_description
1 polymer ?
#
loop_
_entity_poly.entity_id
_entity_poly.type
_entity_poly.pdbx_seq_one_letter_code
_entity_poly.pdbx_strand_id
1 'polypeptide(L)'
;MRLSWPKLTSNLISILLLAGFGYFYRAELARFYSIILNRLAPCQRPITYSIDRLDSQFGISKEKLLIDIAQAEKIWEESIARPLFVYSPNGELKISLVYDYRQKATVELQKLGIVINDDRSTYDVVKAKYDSLLTVYNREQAHINEQVAEYNAQKAALEKEVNYWNSRGGAPRSTYDSLQKRQTELNNQYIALAQAEEQLKQSAEIVNSTALVLNKLISELNLQVAQYNTVGASTGKEFNQGEYVSGVNGTSINIFQFNNENKLVRVLAHELGHALGLEHLDNPRAIMYYLNEGTNEKLTTDDLTALKQKCRL
;
A
#
# COMPACT_ATOMS: atom_id res chain seq x y z
N MET A 1 -0.70 0.38 75.67
CA MET A 1 -1.03 -0.38 74.45
C MET A 1 -0.91 0.59 73.26
N ARG A 2 0.30 0.77 72.70
CA ARG A 2 0.54 1.70 71.58
C ARG A 2 0.16 0.99 70.29
N LEU A 3 -0.92 1.38 69.62
CA LEU A 3 -1.18 0.96 68.24
C LEU A 3 -0.02 1.47 67.38
N SER A 4 0.71 0.55 66.75
CA SER A 4 1.79 0.88 65.83
C SER A 4 1.20 1.50 64.56
N TRP A 5 1.17 2.83 64.50
CA TRP A 5 0.79 3.61 63.32
C TRP A 5 1.54 3.29 62.00
N PRO A 6 2.80 2.79 61.96
CA PRO A 6 3.48 2.59 60.68
C PRO A 6 2.90 1.47 59.79
N LYS A 7 2.18 0.48 60.35
CA LYS A 7 1.64 -0.64 59.56
C LYS A 7 0.36 -0.27 58.79
N LEU A 8 -0.50 0.56 59.40
CA LEU A 8 -1.78 0.98 58.77
C LEU A 8 -1.55 1.96 57.62
N THR A 9 -0.61 2.90 57.77
CA THR A 9 -0.27 3.85 56.70
C THR A 9 0.45 3.17 55.53
N SER A 10 1.35 2.22 55.81
CA SER A 10 2.04 1.42 54.77
C SER A 10 1.07 0.59 53.93
N ASN A 11 0.05 -0.02 54.55
CA ASN A 11 -0.96 -0.80 53.84
C ASN A 11 -1.87 0.08 52.98
N LEU A 12 -2.24 1.27 53.47
CA LEU A 12 -3.06 2.22 52.71
C LEU A 12 -2.33 2.75 51.48
N ILE A 13 -1.04 3.08 51.62
CA ILE A 13 -0.17 3.51 50.51
C ILE A 13 -0.04 2.40 49.47
N SER A 14 0.14 1.15 49.90
CA SER A 14 0.25 0.00 48.99
C SER A 14 -1.04 -0.24 48.20
N ILE A 15 -2.21 -0.11 48.83
CA ILE A 15 -3.52 -0.22 48.17
C ILE A 15 -3.72 0.93 47.17
N LEU A 16 -3.37 2.16 47.55
CA LEU A 16 -3.47 3.31 46.65
C LEU A 16 -2.51 3.20 45.45
N LEU A 17 -1.30 2.67 45.66
CA LEU A 17 -0.35 2.38 44.60
C LEU A 17 -0.86 1.29 43.66
N LEU A 18 -1.46 0.21 44.19
CA LEU A 18 -2.06 -0.85 43.38
C LEU A 18 -3.31 -0.39 42.61
N ALA A 19 -4.17 0.42 43.23
CA ALA A 19 -5.33 1.01 42.57
C ALA A 19 -4.90 2.02 41.50
N GLY A 20 -3.90 2.85 41.81
CA GLY A 20 -3.28 3.79 40.86
C GLY A 20 -2.63 3.07 39.69
N PHE A 21 -1.88 1.98 39.95
CA PHE A 21 -1.30 1.12 38.93
C PHE A 21 -2.39 0.45 38.07
N GLY A 22 -3.41 -0.13 38.70
CA GLY A 22 -4.53 -0.75 37.99
C GLY A 22 -5.32 0.24 37.12
N TYR A 23 -5.49 1.48 37.58
CA TYR A 23 -6.12 2.54 36.79
C TYR A 23 -5.22 3.02 35.64
N PHE A 24 -3.93 3.22 35.91
CA PHE A 24 -2.96 3.68 34.91
C PHE A 24 -2.78 2.65 33.80
N TYR A 25 -2.65 1.36 34.14
CA TYR A 25 -2.46 0.24 33.20
C TYR A 25 -3.77 -0.48 32.85
N ARG A 26 -4.93 0.15 33.03
CA ARG A 26 -6.24 -0.49 32.85
C ARG A 26 -6.44 -1.04 31.44
N ALA A 27 -5.90 -0.37 30.42
CA ALA A 27 -6.03 -0.76 29.02
C ALA A 27 -5.16 -2.00 28.72
N GLU A 28 -3.93 -2.02 29.22
CA GLU A 28 -2.98 -3.11 29.09
C GLU A 28 -3.45 -4.36 29.85
N LEU A 29 -4.01 -4.17 31.05
CA LEU A 29 -4.59 -5.24 31.85
C LEU A 29 -5.85 -5.82 31.20
N ALA A 30 -6.73 -4.97 30.64
CA ALA A 30 -7.89 -5.42 29.87
C ALA A 30 -7.47 -6.24 28.64
N ARG A 31 -6.44 -5.79 27.91
CA ARG A 31 -5.87 -6.50 26.76
C ARG A 31 -5.26 -7.84 27.17
N PHE A 32 -4.53 -7.90 28.28
CA PHE A 32 -3.96 -9.15 28.77
C PHE A 32 -5.07 -10.15 29.17
N TYR A 33 -6.11 -9.66 29.82
CA TYR A 33 -7.27 -10.48 30.19
C TYR A 33 -8.05 -10.97 28.96
N SER A 34 -8.24 -10.13 27.93
CA SER A 34 -8.90 -10.52 26.67
C SER A 34 -8.10 -11.61 25.95
N ILE A 35 -6.77 -11.50 25.88
CA ILE A 35 -5.89 -12.52 25.30
C ILE A 35 -6.03 -13.87 26.02
N ILE A 36 -6.00 -13.89 27.36
CA ILE A 36 -6.12 -15.13 28.14
C ILE A 36 -7.48 -15.77 27.91
N LEU A 37 -8.56 -14.99 27.97
CA LEU A 37 -9.90 -15.51 27.73
C LEU A 37 -10.08 -16.03 26.31
N ASN A 38 -9.58 -15.34 25.29
CA ASN A 38 -9.66 -15.81 23.90
C ASN A 38 -8.88 -17.13 23.67
N ARG A 39 -7.83 -17.42 24.46
CA ARG A 39 -7.16 -18.73 24.43
C ARG A 39 -7.97 -19.84 25.10
N LEU A 40 -8.65 -19.53 26.20
CA LEU A 40 -9.44 -20.49 26.95
C LEU A 40 -10.78 -20.79 26.27
N ALA A 41 -11.37 -19.77 25.65
CA ALA A 41 -12.71 -19.78 25.10
C ALA A 41 -12.74 -18.98 23.77
N PRO A 42 -12.13 -19.51 22.70
CA PRO A 42 -12.04 -18.81 21.42
C PRO A 42 -13.44 -18.56 20.84
N CYS A 43 -13.60 -17.44 20.14
CA CYS A 43 -14.85 -17.03 19.48
C CYS A 43 -16.08 -16.87 20.41
N GLN A 44 -15.89 -16.81 21.74
CA GLN A 44 -16.99 -16.54 22.67
C GLN A 44 -17.25 -15.05 22.89
N ARG A 45 -16.25 -14.20 22.67
CA ARG A 45 -16.38 -12.75 22.73
C ARG A 45 -15.97 -12.16 21.38
N PRO A 46 -16.75 -11.21 20.85
CA PRO A 46 -16.39 -10.58 19.59
C PRO A 46 -15.13 -9.75 19.76
N ILE A 47 -14.29 -9.74 18.72
CA ILE A 47 -13.15 -8.85 18.60
C ILE A 47 -13.70 -7.45 18.34
N THR A 48 -13.39 -6.53 19.25
CA THR A 48 -13.76 -5.13 19.04
C THR A 48 -12.81 -4.47 18.04
N TYR A 49 -13.33 -3.71 17.08
CA TYR A 49 -12.51 -2.98 16.12
C TYR A 49 -12.91 -1.51 16.01
N SER A 50 -11.97 -0.69 15.58
CA SER A 50 -12.15 0.73 15.29
C SER A 50 -11.42 1.10 14.00
N ILE A 51 -11.92 2.10 13.28
CA ILE A 51 -11.18 2.70 12.17
C ILE A 51 -10.13 3.64 12.74
N ASP A 52 -8.87 3.41 12.40
CA ASP A 52 -7.72 4.22 12.85
C ASP A 52 -7.37 5.29 11.80
N ARG A 53 -6.85 4.88 10.64
CA ARG A 53 -6.57 5.78 9.51
C ARG A 53 -7.51 5.52 8.33
N LEU A 54 -8.08 6.59 7.77
CA LEU A 54 -8.80 6.56 6.51
C LEU A 54 -8.21 7.61 5.58
N ASP A 55 -7.41 7.20 4.61
CA ASP A 55 -6.85 8.12 3.63
C ASP A 55 -7.94 8.58 2.64
N SER A 56 -8.16 9.90 2.55
CA SER A 56 -9.22 10.47 1.72
C SER A 56 -9.03 10.22 0.22
N GLN A 57 -7.82 9.87 -0.22
CA GLN A 57 -7.52 9.55 -1.62
C GLN A 57 -8.19 8.25 -2.11
N PHE A 58 -8.70 7.39 -1.21
CA PHE A 58 -9.55 6.28 -1.61
C PHE A 58 -10.95 6.72 -2.05
N GLY A 59 -11.38 7.95 -1.70
CA GLY A 59 -12.69 8.46 -2.06
C GLY A 59 -13.86 7.78 -1.36
N ILE A 60 -13.62 7.02 -0.29
CA ILE A 60 -14.67 6.36 0.51
C ILE A 60 -14.88 7.08 1.85
N SER A 61 -16.13 7.13 2.31
CA SER A 61 -16.45 7.69 3.62
C SER A 61 -16.23 6.67 4.74
N LYS A 62 -16.14 7.14 5.99
CA LYS A 62 -16.04 6.26 7.16
C LYS A 62 -17.26 5.35 7.28
N GLU A 63 -18.44 5.90 7.02
CA GLU A 63 -19.72 5.18 7.06
C GLU A 63 -19.74 4.05 6.02
N LYS A 64 -19.26 4.34 4.79
CA LYS A 64 -19.16 3.33 3.74
C LYS A 64 -18.18 2.23 4.13
N LEU A 65 -17.00 2.58 4.67
CA LEU A 65 -16.03 1.60 5.13
C LEU A 65 -16.61 0.70 6.24
N LEU A 66 -17.39 1.25 7.18
CA LEU A 66 -18.06 0.46 8.22
C LEU A 66 -19.08 -0.53 7.63
N ILE A 67 -19.80 -0.14 6.57
CA ILE A 67 -20.71 -1.05 5.84
C ILE A 67 -19.91 -2.20 5.21
N ASP A 68 -18.77 -1.90 4.59
CA ASP A 68 -17.92 -2.90 3.91
C ASP A 68 -17.29 -3.88 4.90
N ILE A 69 -16.84 -3.38 6.06
CA ILE A 69 -16.34 -4.22 7.14
C ILE A 69 -17.48 -5.11 7.68
N ALA A 70 -18.66 -4.56 7.94
CA ALA A 70 -19.80 -5.35 8.41
C ALA A 70 -20.24 -6.43 7.39
N GLN A 71 -20.08 -6.20 6.09
CA GLN A 71 -20.30 -7.22 5.08
C GLN A 71 -19.24 -8.32 5.15
N ALA A 72 -17.97 -7.96 5.34
CA ALA A 72 -16.87 -8.90 5.51
C ALA A 72 -16.99 -9.75 6.79
N GLU A 73 -17.49 -9.17 7.88
CA GLU A 73 -17.78 -9.88 9.13
C GLU A 73 -18.81 -11.00 8.93
N LYS A 74 -19.92 -10.69 8.25
CA LYS A 74 -21.02 -11.63 8.01
C LYS A 74 -20.57 -12.91 7.31
N ILE A 75 -19.58 -12.81 6.40
CA ILE A 75 -19.00 -13.97 5.72
C ILE A 75 -18.54 -15.02 6.75
N TRP A 76 -17.94 -14.59 7.87
CA TRP A 76 -17.52 -15.48 8.95
C TRP A 76 -18.65 -15.82 9.92
N GLU A 77 -19.40 -14.82 10.36
CA GLU A 77 -20.35 -14.93 11.47
C GLU A 77 -21.59 -15.79 11.15
N GLU A 78 -22.14 -15.65 9.93
CA GLU A 78 -23.36 -16.36 9.53
C GLU A 78 -23.13 -17.88 9.51
N SER A 79 -21.91 -18.31 9.20
CA SER A 79 -21.55 -19.72 9.06
C SER A 79 -21.57 -20.51 10.38
N ILE A 80 -21.43 -19.81 11.50
CA ILE A 80 -21.44 -20.38 12.87
C ILE A 80 -22.51 -19.75 13.78
N ALA A 81 -23.35 -18.87 13.22
CA ALA A 81 -24.41 -18.12 13.90
C ALA A 81 -23.93 -17.41 15.19
N ARG A 82 -22.76 -16.77 15.13
CA ARG A 82 -22.13 -16.10 16.27
C ARG A 82 -21.51 -14.77 15.86
N PRO A 83 -21.67 -13.70 16.66
CA PRO A 83 -20.93 -12.47 16.45
C PRO A 83 -19.46 -12.69 16.82
N LEU A 84 -18.58 -12.47 15.84
CA LEU A 84 -17.13 -12.58 15.93
C LEU A 84 -16.47 -11.22 15.99
N PHE A 85 -17.12 -10.17 15.49
CA PHE A 85 -16.61 -8.82 15.46
C PHE A 85 -17.68 -7.82 15.94
N VAL A 86 -17.22 -6.68 16.44
CA VAL A 86 -18.12 -5.59 16.81
C VAL A 86 -17.41 -4.25 16.71
N TYR A 87 -18.03 -3.28 16.05
CA TYR A 87 -17.49 -1.92 16.00
C TYR A 87 -17.55 -1.27 17.38
N SER A 88 -16.43 -0.66 17.78
CA SER A 88 -16.32 0.16 18.97
C SER A 88 -15.39 1.33 18.66
N PRO A 89 -15.71 2.58 19.05
CA PRO A 89 -14.80 3.72 18.87
C PRO A 89 -13.40 3.49 19.47
N ASN A 90 -13.31 2.64 20.51
CA ASN A 90 -12.07 2.29 21.19
C ASN A 90 -11.69 0.81 20.97
N GLY A 91 -12.13 0.19 19.87
CA GLY A 91 -11.84 -1.21 19.58
C GLY A 91 -10.34 -1.54 19.54
N GLU A 92 -9.99 -2.76 19.96
CA GLU A 92 -8.60 -3.22 20.05
C GLU A 92 -7.97 -3.43 18.66
N LEU A 93 -8.74 -3.97 17.71
CA LEU A 93 -8.32 -4.15 16.32
C LEU A 93 -8.42 -2.82 15.56
N LYS A 94 -7.29 -2.31 15.08
CA LYS A 94 -7.24 -1.07 14.29
C LYS A 94 -7.34 -1.38 12.80
N ILE A 95 -8.37 -0.90 12.12
CA ILE A 95 -8.52 -1.06 10.67
C ILE A 95 -8.17 0.26 9.99
N SER A 96 -7.27 0.21 9.03
CA SER A 96 -6.75 1.36 8.32
C SER A 96 -6.78 1.19 6.82
N LEU A 97 -7.11 2.26 6.10
CA LEU A 97 -6.92 2.40 4.67
C LEU A 97 -5.72 3.30 4.40
N VAL A 98 -4.66 2.73 3.83
CA VAL A 98 -3.37 3.38 3.62
C VAL A 98 -3.11 3.52 2.13
N TYR A 99 -3.27 4.75 1.62
CA TYR A 99 -3.08 5.01 0.19
C TYR A 99 -1.58 5.08 -0.10
N ASP A 100 -1.08 4.14 -0.88
CA ASP A 100 0.32 4.11 -1.31
C ASP A 100 0.47 3.79 -2.81
N TYR A 101 1.69 3.44 -3.22
CA TYR A 101 2.01 3.13 -4.60
C TYR A 101 1.16 2.01 -5.22
N ARG A 102 0.58 1.10 -4.41
CA ARG A 102 -0.28 0.00 -4.87
C ARG A 102 -1.64 0.50 -5.32
N GLN A 103 -2.31 1.33 -4.51
CA GLN A 103 -3.55 1.99 -4.93
C GLN A 103 -3.29 2.99 -6.05
N LYS A 104 -2.18 3.76 -5.98
CA LYS A 104 -1.79 4.67 -7.07
C LYS A 104 -1.67 3.94 -8.40
N ALA A 105 -0.99 2.80 -8.44
CA ALA A 105 -0.83 2.01 -9.66
C ALA A 105 -2.19 1.54 -10.24
N THR A 106 -3.10 1.13 -9.37
CA THR A 106 -4.48 0.74 -9.76
C THR A 106 -5.23 1.91 -10.40
N VAL A 107 -5.17 3.07 -9.76
CA VAL A 107 -5.83 4.30 -10.24
C VAL A 107 -5.21 4.78 -11.56
N GLU A 108 -3.89 4.71 -11.72
CA GLU A 108 -3.22 5.06 -13.00
C GLU A 108 -3.71 4.17 -14.15
N LEU A 109 -3.86 2.87 -13.94
CA LEU A 109 -4.38 1.97 -14.97
C LEU A 109 -5.85 2.25 -15.31
N GLN A 110 -6.67 2.60 -14.31
CA GLN A 110 -8.06 3.03 -14.55
C GLN A 110 -8.12 4.30 -15.40
N LYS A 111 -7.21 5.27 -15.21
CA LYS A 111 -7.11 6.47 -16.05
C LYS A 111 -6.75 6.13 -17.51
N LEU A 112 -6.05 5.02 -17.74
CA LEU A 112 -5.77 4.49 -19.08
C LEU A 112 -6.96 3.71 -19.68
N GLY A 113 -8.11 3.66 -18.99
CA GLY A 113 -9.30 2.93 -19.43
C GLY A 113 -9.22 1.42 -19.20
N ILE A 114 -8.27 0.94 -18.39
CA ILE A 114 -8.11 -0.48 -18.10
C ILE A 114 -8.98 -0.85 -16.91
N VAL A 115 -9.95 -1.74 -17.14
CA VAL A 115 -10.67 -2.41 -16.07
C VAL A 115 -9.83 -3.58 -15.59
N ILE A 116 -9.38 -3.50 -14.34
CA ILE A 116 -8.58 -4.55 -13.72
C ILE A 116 -9.54 -5.60 -13.17
N ASN A 117 -9.53 -6.79 -13.77
CA ASN A 117 -10.10 -8.00 -13.20
C ASN A 117 -8.97 -8.98 -12.91
N ASP A 118 -9.18 -9.90 -11.99
CA ASP A 118 -8.18 -10.90 -11.62
C ASP A 118 -8.32 -12.12 -12.57
N ASP A 119 -8.19 -11.86 -13.88
CA ASP A 119 -8.37 -12.85 -14.94
C ASP A 119 -7.29 -12.77 -16.02
N ARG A 120 -7.19 -13.84 -16.82
CA ARG A 120 -6.17 -13.95 -17.88
C ARG A 120 -6.34 -12.91 -18.98
N SER A 121 -7.56 -12.48 -19.28
CA SER A 121 -7.82 -11.47 -20.30
C SER A 121 -7.28 -10.11 -19.88
N THR A 122 -7.49 -9.71 -18.62
CA THR A 122 -6.90 -8.50 -18.06
C THR A 122 -5.37 -8.60 -18.07
N TYR A 123 -4.79 -9.75 -17.70
CA TYR A 123 -3.34 -9.95 -17.78
C TYR A 123 -2.79 -9.71 -19.20
N ASP A 124 -3.41 -10.29 -20.24
CA ASP A 124 -2.93 -10.15 -21.61
C ASP A 124 -3.06 -8.68 -22.10
N VAL A 125 -4.14 -7.98 -21.73
CA VAL A 125 -4.34 -6.54 -22.03
C VAL A 125 -3.29 -5.66 -21.34
N VAL A 126 -3.06 -5.86 -20.04
CA VAL A 126 -2.09 -5.10 -19.25
C VAL A 126 -0.67 -5.37 -19.76
N LYS A 127 -0.35 -6.62 -20.12
CA LYS A 127 0.94 -6.98 -20.74
C LYS A 127 1.16 -6.25 -22.06
N ALA A 128 0.20 -6.28 -22.98
CA ALA A 128 0.32 -5.60 -24.26
C ALA A 128 0.51 -4.08 -24.07
N LYS A 129 -0.18 -3.50 -23.08
CA LYS A 129 0.00 -2.09 -22.73
C LYS A 129 1.39 -1.81 -22.16
N TYR A 130 1.89 -2.65 -21.26
CA TYR A 130 3.24 -2.54 -20.70
C TYR A 130 4.29 -2.56 -21.81
N ASP A 131 4.24 -3.55 -22.72
CA ASP A 131 5.20 -3.69 -23.82
C ASP A 131 5.20 -2.44 -24.73
N SER A 132 4.02 -1.91 -25.01
CA SER A 132 3.83 -0.68 -25.80
C SER A 132 4.43 0.54 -25.10
N LEU A 133 4.12 0.75 -23.82
CA LEU A 133 4.62 1.86 -23.02
C LEU A 133 6.14 1.80 -22.84
N LEU A 134 6.69 0.62 -22.58
CA LEU A 134 8.13 0.42 -22.43
C LEU A 134 8.88 0.73 -23.73
N THR A 135 8.31 0.36 -24.88
CA THR A 135 8.88 0.70 -26.20
C THR A 135 8.92 2.21 -26.43
N VAL A 136 7.85 2.92 -26.06
CA VAL A 136 7.78 4.39 -26.16
C VAL A 136 8.80 5.03 -25.21
N TYR A 137 8.80 4.63 -23.94
CA TYR A 137 9.75 5.12 -22.93
C TYR A 137 11.21 4.96 -23.38
N ASN A 138 11.61 3.78 -23.84
CA ASN A 138 12.98 3.53 -24.28
C ASN A 138 13.38 4.40 -25.48
N ARG A 139 12.43 4.67 -26.40
CA ARG A 139 12.66 5.56 -27.55
C ARG A 139 12.82 7.00 -27.11
N GLU A 140 11.95 7.50 -26.23
CA GLU A 140 12.01 8.85 -25.68
C GLU A 140 13.32 9.06 -24.91
N GLN A 141 13.71 8.08 -24.08
CA GLN A 141 14.96 8.11 -23.34
C GLN A 141 16.17 8.16 -24.26
N ALA A 142 16.20 7.34 -25.31
CA ALA A 142 17.29 7.38 -26.30
C ALA A 142 17.37 8.75 -27.00
N HIS A 143 16.23 9.30 -27.40
CA HIS A 143 16.17 10.61 -28.06
C HIS A 143 16.64 11.75 -27.15
N ILE A 144 16.21 11.78 -25.89
CA ILE A 144 16.66 12.78 -24.91
C ILE A 144 18.18 12.65 -24.70
N ASN A 145 18.71 11.43 -24.59
CA ASN A 145 20.15 11.22 -24.43
C ASN A 145 20.95 11.78 -25.63
N GLU A 146 20.44 11.62 -26.85
CA GLU A 146 21.04 12.22 -28.05
C GLU A 146 21.01 13.75 -28.00
N GLN A 147 19.88 14.35 -27.63
CA GLN A 147 19.73 15.80 -27.50
C GLN A 147 20.63 16.39 -26.40
N VAL A 148 20.79 15.69 -25.28
CA VAL A 148 21.71 16.07 -24.20
C VAL A 148 23.16 16.04 -24.69
N ALA A 149 23.56 15.00 -25.44
CA ALA A 149 24.91 14.92 -26.01
C ALA A 149 25.17 16.07 -27.00
N GLU A 150 24.19 16.38 -27.85
CA GLU A 150 24.28 17.49 -28.79
C GLU A 150 24.36 18.85 -28.08
N TYR A 151 23.48 19.10 -27.11
CA TYR A 151 23.50 20.30 -26.28
C TYR A 151 24.87 20.52 -25.62
N ASN A 152 25.44 19.46 -25.03
CA ASN A 152 26.74 19.52 -24.37
C ASN A 152 27.88 19.85 -25.36
N ALA A 153 27.83 19.27 -26.57
CA ALA A 153 28.80 19.58 -27.62
C ALA A 153 28.68 21.04 -28.10
N GLN A 154 27.47 21.53 -28.33
CA GLN A 154 27.21 22.92 -28.74
C GLN A 154 27.62 23.93 -27.65
N LYS A 155 27.34 23.61 -26.39
CA LYS A 155 27.75 24.39 -25.22
C LYS A 155 29.27 24.48 -25.11
N ALA A 156 29.98 23.35 -25.18
CA ALA A 156 31.44 23.32 -25.13
C ALA A 156 32.08 24.12 -26.29
N ALA A 157 31.50 24.05 -27.49
CA ALA A 157 31.95 24.83 -28.63
C ALA A 157 31.74 26.34 -28.43
N LEU A 158 30.60 26.75 -27.87
CA LEU A 158 30.34 28.15 -27.53
C LEU A 158 31.30 28.66 -26.44
N GLU A 159 31.49 27.90 -25.37
CA GLU A 159 32.42 28.24 -24.28
C GLU A 159 33.85 28.43 -24.79
N LYS A 160 34.31 27.55 -25.69
CA LYS A 160 35.62 27.67 -26.34
C LYS A 160 35.76 28.96 -27.15
N GLU A 161 34.73 29.34 -27.90
CA GLU A 161 34.74 30.55 -28.73
C GLU A 161 34.67 31.82 -27.89
N VAL A 162 33.83 31.84 -26.85
CA VAL A 162 33.77 32.94 -25.87
C VAL A 162 35.14 33.14 -25.21
N ASN A 163 35.79 32.06 -24.77
CA ASN A 163 37.13 32.13 -24.17
C ASN A 163 38.19 32.65 -25.17
N TYR A 164 38.12 32.23 -26.44
CA TYR A 164 38.99 32.72 -27.51
C TYR A 164 38.90 34.24 -27.65
N TRP A 165 37.68 34.81 -27.66
CA TRP A 165 37.49 36.25 -27.80
C TRP A 165 37.82 37.03 -26.52
N ASN A 166 37.48 36.49 -25.36
CA ASN A 166 37.84 37.10 -24.07
C ASN A 166 39.35 37.25 -23.91
N SER A 167 40.14 36.25 -24.36
CA SER A 167 41.61 36.33 -24.35
C SER A 167 42.21 37.40 -25.26
N ARG A 168 41.41 37.96 -26.19
CA ARG A 168 41.82 38.98 -27.18
C ARG A 168 41.23 40.37 -26.91
N GLY A 169 40.66 40.57 -25.73
CA GLY A 169 40.04 41.85 -25.35
C GLY A 169 38.60 42.04 -25.85
N GLY A 170 37.96 40.99 -26.37
CA GLY A 170 36.56 40.98 -26.78
C GLY A 170 36.35 40.61 -28.25
N ALA A 171 35.09 40.31 -28.60
CA ALA A 171 34.69 39.98 -29.96
C ALA A 171 34.22 41.23 -30.73
N PRO A 172 34.42 41.29 -32.06
CA PRO A 172 33.75 42.28 -32.92
C PRO A 172 32.23 42.23 -32.74
N ARG A 173 31.54 43.36 -32.98
CA ARG A 173 30.10 43.49 -32.71
C ARG A 173 29.25 42.39 -33.35
N SER A 174 29.47 42.10 -34.63
CA SER A 174 28.75 41.05 -35.35
C SER A 174 28.97 39.65 -34.76
N THR A 175 30.19 39.36 -34.30
CA THR A 175 30.53 38.09 -33.65
C THR A 175 29.93 38.02 -32.26
N TYR A 176 29.98 39.10 -31.48
CA TYR A 176 29.31 39.20 -30.19
C TYR A 176 27.80 38.92 -30.31
N ASP A 177 27.13 39.56 -31.28
CA ASP A 177 25.70 39.37 -31.51
C ASP A 177 25.38 37.91 -31.93
N SER A 178 26.27 37.27 -32.70
CA SER A 178 26.14 35.84 -33.06
C SER A 178 26.30 34.91 -31.85
N LEU A 179 27.29 35.16 -30.99
CA LEU A 179 27.52 34.39 -29.75
C LEU A 179 26.33 34.54 -28.80
N GLN A 180 25.79 35.75 -28.65
CA GLN A 180 24.61 36.02 -27.85
C GLN A 180 23.39 35.25 -28.38
N LYS A 181 23.18 35.20 -29.70
CA LYS A 181 22.10 34.43 -30.31
C LYS A 181 22.24 32.93 -30.03
N ARG A 182 23.44 32.38 -30.16
CA ARG A 182 23.72 30.96 -29.84
C ARG A 182 23.54 30.65 -28.36
N GLN A 183 23.90 31.58 -27.47
CA GLN A 183 23.65 31.44 -26.05
C GLN A 183 22.14 31.36 -25.75
N THR A 184 21.34 32.24 -26.36
CA THR A 184 19.87 32.20 -26.22
C THR A 184 19.29 30.90 -26.75
N GLU A 185 19.77 30.42 -27.90
CA GLU A 185 19.34 29.15 -28.48
C GLU A 185 19.65 27.97 -27.54
N LEU A 186 20.86 27.89 -26.99
CA LEU A 186 21.22 26.87 -26.00
C LEU A 186 20.37 26.96 -24.73
N ASN A 187 20.02 28.16 -24.28
CA ASN A 187 19.13 28.32 -23.13
C ASN A 187 17.72 27.78 -23.42
N ASN A 188 17.20 28.01 -24.63
CA ASN A 188 15.92 27.46 -25.05
C ASN A 188 15.97 25.94 -25.16
N GLN A 189 17.04 25.38 -25.73
CA GLN A 189 17.26 23.93 -25.79
C GLN A 189 17.33 23.31 -24.39
N TYR A 190 18.01 23.95 -23.44
CA TYR A 190 18.07 23.50 -22.04
C TYR A 190 16.68 23.44 -21.39
N ILE A 191 15.85 24.47 -21.62
CA ILE A 191 14.47 24.49 -21.10
C ILE A 191 13.63 23.36 -21.73
N ALA A 192 13.76 23.14 -23.04
CA ALA A 192 13.06 22.07 -23.74
C ALA A 192 13.50 20.68 -23.26
N LEU A 193 14.81 20.48 -23.04
CA LEU A 193 15.36 19.25 -22.47
C LEU A 193 14.81 18.98 -21.07
N ALA A 194 14.79 19.97 -20.19
CA ALA A 194 14.23 19.84 -18.85
C ALA A 194 12.73 19.45 -18.88
N GLN A 195 11.97 19.99 -19.82
CA GLN A 195 10.56 19.61 -20.02
C GLN A 195 10.42 18.17 -20.52
N ALA A 196 11.28 17.75 -21.47
CA ALA A 196 11.29 16.40 -21.99
C ALA A 196 11.68 15.36 -20.91
N GLU A 197 12.64 15.68 -20.04
CA GLU A 197 13.02 14.83 -18.90
C GLU A 197 11.86 14.64 -17.90
N GLU A 198 11.09 15.70 -17.62
CA GLU A 198 9.92 15.60 -16.75
C GLU A 198 8.80 14.74 -17.40
N GLN A 199 8.59 14.87 -18.71
CA GLN A 199 7.67 13.99 -19.45
C GLN A 199 8.13 12.53 -19.42
N LEU A 200 9.43 12.27 -19.63
CA LEU A 200 10.00 10.94 -19.55
C LEU A 200 9.82 10.32 -18.17
N LYS A 201 9.92 11.12 -17.11
CA LYS A 201 9.65 10.67 -15.73
C LYS A 201 8.19 10.29 -15.54
N GLN A 202 7.24 11.04 -16.11
CA GLN A 202 5.82 10.66 -16.08
C GLN A 202 5.58 9.35 -16.85
N SER A 203 6.19 9.18 -18.02
CA SER A 203 6.17 7.91 -18.76
C SER A 203 6.72 6.75 -17.91
N ALA A 204 7.82 6.96 -17.18
CA ALA A 204 8.38 5.97 -16.28
C ALA A 204 7.41 5.57 -15.16
N GLU A 205 6.70 6.52 -14.54
CA GLU A 205 5.71 6.24 -13.51
C GLU A 205 4.55 5.37 -14.02
N ILE A 206 4.11 5.59 -15.27
CA ILE A 206 3.05 4.80 -15.90
C ILE A 206 3.55 3.39 -16.22
N VAL A 207 4.76 3.26 -16.78
CA VAL A 207 5.39 1.95 -17.03
C VAL A 207 5.50 1.16 -15.72
N ASN A 208 5.96 1.80 -14.65
CA ASN A 208 6.12 1.16 -13.34
C ASN A 208 4.80 0.76 -12.72
N SER A 209 3.77 1.61 -12.80
CA SER A 209 2.41 1.29 -12.34
C SER A 209 1.85 0.09 -13.09
N THR A 210 2.10 0.00 -14.40
CA THR A 210 1.67 -1.12 -15.24
C THR A 210 2.42 -2.41 -14.87
N ALA A 211 3.73 -2.33 -14.63
CA ALA A 211 4.53 -3.47 -14.17
C ALA A 211 4.03 -4.01 -12.82
N LEU A 212 3.69 -3.12 -11.89
CA LEU A 212 3.17 -3.49 -10.57
C LEU A 212 1.85 -4.25 -10.67
N VAL A 213 0.88 -3.75 -11.45
CA VAL A 213 -0.40 -4.45 -11.65
C VAL A 213 -0.20 -5.75 -12.42
N LEU A 214 0.75 -5.80 -13.37
CA LEU A 214 1.06 -7.03 -14.08
C LEU A 214 1.64 -8.10 -13.15
N ASN A 215 2.54 -7.73 -12.24
CA ASN A 215 3.09 -8.61 -11.22
C ASN A 215 2.04 -9.07 -10.20
N LYS A 216 1.10 -8.19 -9.83
CA LYS A 216 -0.10 -8.56 -9.05
C LYS A 216 -0.87 -9.68 -9.77
N LEU A 217 -1.19 -9.48 -11.05
CA LEU A 217 -1.94 -10.47 -11.84
C LEU A 217 -1.18 -11.79 -12.03
N ILE A 218 0.15 -11.75 -12.17
CA ILE A 218 0.99 -12.96 -12.19
C ILE A 218 0.83 -13.73 -10.89
N SER A 219 0.90 -13.02 -9.77
CA SER A 219 0.74 -13.63 -8.45
C SER A 219 -0.67 -14.15 -8.23
N GLU A 220 -1.70 -13.43 -8.68
CA GLU A 220 -3.12 -13.80 -8.48
C GLU A 220 -3.65 -14.85 -9.45
N LEU A 221 -2.93 -15.12 -10.53
CA LEU A 221 -3.28 -16.16 -11.49
C LEU A 221 -2.31 -17.34 -11.39
N ASN A 222 -1.44 -17.33 -10.37
CA ASN A 222 -0.35 -18.29 -10.17
C ASN A 222 0.41 -18.61 -11.48
N LEU A 223 0.71 -17.59 -12.28
CA LEU A 223 1.34 -17.77 -13.59
C LEU A 223 2.85 -18.01 -13.42
N GLN A 224 3.35 -19.06 -14.08
CA GLN A 224 4.78 -19.37 -14.12
C GLN A 224 5.51 -18.50 -15.16
N VAL A 225 5.52 -17.19 -14.94
CA VAL A 225 6.22 -16.21 -15.79
C VAL A 225 7.14 -15.34 -14.93
N ALA A 226 8.22 -14.85 -15.53
CA ALA A 226 9.11 -13.93 -14.84
C ALA A 226 8.38 -12.63 -14.50
N GLN A 227 8.67 -12.08 -13.31
CA GLN A 227 8.16 -10.77 -12.92
C GLN A 227 8.76 -9.66 -13.80
N TYR A 228 7.95 -8.64 -14.05
CA TYR A 228 8.31 -7.48 -14.85
C TYR A 228 9.04 -6.46 -13.98
N ASN A 229 10.13 -5.89 -14.52
CA ASN A 229 10.94 -4.89 -13.84
C ASN A 229 10.34 -3.48 -14.00
N THR A 230 10.69 -2.62 -13.03
CA THR A 230 10.45 -1.18 -13.09
C THR A 230 11.60 -0.48 -13.80
N VAL A 231 11.33 0.67 -14.39
CA VAL A 231 12.29 1.56 -15.06
C VAL A 231 12.51 2.83 -14.25
N GLY A 232 13.73 3.37 -14.29
CA GLY A 232 14.08 4.57 -13.53
C GLY A 232 14.12 4.32 -12.02
N ALA A 233 13.31 5.04 -11.25
CA ALA A 233 13.24 4.88 -9.79
C ALA A 233 12.47 3.60 -9.42
N SER A 234 13.08 2.74 -8.61
CA SER A 234 12.45 1.51 -8.10
C SER A 234 11.21 1.85 -7.27
N THR A 235 10.08 1.26 -7.62
CA THR A 235 8.92 1.16 -6.70
C THR A 235 9.10 -0.09 -5.80
N GLY A 236 8.30 -0.19 -4.74
CA GLY A 236 8.39 -1.29 -3.76
C GLY A 236 8.25 -2.68 -4.40
N LYS A 237 8.89 -3.69 -3.78
CA LYS A 237 9.03 -5.03 -4.36
C LYS A 237 7.81 -5.96 -4.15
N GLU A 238 6.89 -5.63 -3.24
CA GLU A 238 5.80 -6.53 -2.83
C GLU A 238 4.43 -5.89 -3.01
N PHE A 239 3.57 -6.54 -3.81
CA PHE A 239 2.20 -6.07 -4.09
C PHE A 239 1.18 -6.84 -3.25
N ASN A 240 1.03 -6.47 -1.97
CA ASN A 240 0.00 -7.04 -1.09
C ASN A 240 -1.20 -6.08 -1.00
N GLN A 241 -2.43 -6.61 -1.08
CA GLN A 241 -3.66 -5.81 -1.06
C GLN A 241 -4.07 -5.38 0.35
N GLY A 242 -3.81 -6.25 1.33
CA GLY A 242 -4.05 -6.05 2.75
C GLY A 242 -2.96 -6.72 3.57
N GLU A 243 -2.95 -6.42 4.87
CA GLU A 243 -2.08 -7.08 5.84
C GLU A 243 -2.67 -6.97 7.25
N TYR A 244 -2.85 -8.12 7.89
CA TYR A 244 -3.03 -8.25 9.33
C TYR A 244 -1.69 -8.28 10.06
N VAL A 245 -1.51 -7.38 11.02
CA VAL A 245 -0.33 -7.26 11.87
C VAL A 245 -0.74 -7.51 13.32
N SER A 246 0.03 -8.34 14.03
CA SER A 246 -0.14 -8.59 15.46
C SER A 246 1.20 -8.51 16.16
N GLY A 247 1.30 -7.67 17.19
CA GLY A 247 2.56 -7.47 17.92
C GLY A 247 2.37 -6.84 19.30
N VAL A 248 3.48 -6.48 19.94
CA VAL A 248 3.47 -5.89 21.30
C VAL A 248 2.65 -4.60 21.39
N ASN A 249 2.56 -3.86 20.28
CA ASN A 249 1.84 -2.60 20.17
C ASN A 249 0.34 -2.76 19.88
N GLY A 250 -0.14 -3.99 19.67
CA GLY A 250 -1.54 -4.29 19.38
C GLY A 250 -1.74 -5.04 18.07
N THR A 251 -2.99 -5.05 17.59
CA THR A 251 -3.39 -5.71 16.35
C THR A 251 -3.98 -4.70 15.37
N SER A 252 -3.62 -4.81 14.10
CA SER A 252 -4.12 -3.93 13.04
C SER A 252 -4.37 -4.67 11.75
N ILE A 253 -5.30 -4.18 10.94
CA ILE A 253 -5.49 -4.53 9.54
C ILE A 253 -5.21 -3.28 8.72
N ASN A 254 -4.26 -3.37 7.79
CA ASN A 254 -3.96 -2.31 6.84
C ASN A 254 -4.42 -2.75 5.45
N ILE A 255 -5.33 -2.00 4.85
CA ILE A 255 -5.75 -2.21 3.46
C ILE A 255 -5.03 -1.19 2.59
N PHE A 256 -4.32 -1.69 1.59
CA PHE A 256 -3.45 -0.90 0.72
C PHE A 256 -3.99 -0.75 -0.69
N GLN A 257 -4.70 -1.77 -1.20
CA GLN A 257 -5.19 -1.75 -2.56
C GLN A 257 -6.49 -2.52 -2.74
N PHE A 258 -7.42 -1.94 -3.50
CA PHE A 258 -8.56 -2.62 -4.10
C PHE A 258 -8.98 -1.87 -5.38
N ASN A 259 -9.57 -2.60 -6.32
CA ASN A 259 -10.06 -2.09 -7.60
C ASN A 259 -11.58 -1.81 -7.59
N ASN A 260 -12.34 -2.45 -6.69
CA ASN A 260 -13.77 -2.26 -6.51
C ASN A 260 -14.23 -2.68 -5.10
N GLU A 261 -15.51 -2.45 -4.80
CA GLU A 261 -16.15 -2.75 -3.52
C GLU A 261 -16.11 -4.24 -3.15
N ASN A 262 -16.46 -5.15 -4.08
CA ASN A 262 -16.43 -6.58 -3.79
C ASN A 262 -15.02 -7.05 -3.43
N LYS A 263 -13.99 -6.50 -4.09
CA LYS A 263 -12.59 -6.80 -3.75
C LYS A 263 -12.21 -6.23 -2.38
N LEU A 264 -12.66 -5.02 -2.03
CA LEU A 264 -12.45 -4.47 -0.68
C LEU A 264 -13.04 -5.38 0.40
N VAL A 265 -14.31 -5.78 0.25
CA VAL A 265 -14.99 -6.69 1.19
C VAL A 265 -14.24 -8.02 1.29
N ARG A 266 -13.77 -8.56 0.16
CA ARG A 266 -13.02 -9.82 0.16
C ARG A 266 -11.67 -9.72 0.87
N VAL A 267 -10.90 -8.66 0.61
CA VAL A 267 -9.62 -8.44 1.31
C VAL A 267 -9.88 -8.27 2.80
N LEU A 268 -10.86 -7.46 3.19
CA LEU A 268 -11.28 -7.31 4.59
C LEU A 268 -11.63 -8.67 5.21
N ALA A 269 -12.40 -9.51 4.52
CA ALA A 269 -12.77 -10.83 5.02
C ALA A 269 -11.54 -11.73 5.24
N HIS A 270 -10.57 -11.70 4.33
CA HIS A 270 -9.30 -12.43 4.48
C HIS A 270 -8.52 -11.95 5.72
N GLU A 271 -8.32 -10.64 5.87
CA GLU A 271 -7.58 -10.08 7.00
C GLU A 271 -8.31 -10.28 8.34
N LEU A 272 -9.65 -10.27 8.33
CA LEU A 272 -10.46 -10.63 9.50
C LEU A 272 -10.28 -12.11 9.86
N GLY A 273 -10.13 -13.00 8.88
CA GLY A 273 -9.78 -14.41 9.13
C GLY A 273 -8.44 -14.56 9.87
N HIS A 274 -7.43 -13.77 9.50
CA HIS A 274 -6.19 -13.68 10.28
C HIS A 274 -6.39 -13.10 11.67
N ALA A 275 -7.28 -12.11 11.84
CA ALA A 275 -7.63 -11.60 13.16
C ALA A 275 -8.33 -12.65 14.05
N LEU A 276 -9.07 -13.58 13.46
CA LEU A 276 -9.60 -14.78 14.14
C LEU A 276 -8.50 -15.81 14.46
N GLY A 277 -7.31 -15.63 13.90
CA GLY A 277 -6.15 -16.49 14.07
C GLY A 277 -6.17 -17.71 13.16
N LEU A 278 -6.77 -17.58 11.97
CA LEU A 278 -6.68 -18.57 10.89
C LEU A 278 -5.38 -18.34 10.10
N GLU A 279 -4.75 -19.46 9.73
CA GLU A 279 -3.62 -19.46 8.80
C GLU A 279 -4.12 -19.62 7.37
N HIS A 280 -3.22 -19.46 6.40
CA HIS A 280 -3.56 -19.71 5.02
C HIS A 280 -3.95 -21.17 4.79
N LEU A 281 -4.88 -21.37 3.86
CA LEU A 281 -5.32 -22.68 3.39
C LEU A 281 -4.78 -22.93 1.98
N ASP A 282 -4.63 -24.19 1.60
CA ASP A 282 -4.14 -24.57 0.26
C ASP A 282 -5.22 -24.48 -0.82
N ASN A 283 -6.50 -24.37 -0.44
CA ASN A 283 -7.61 -24.36 -1.38
C ASN A 283 -7.73 -23.01 -2.09
N PRO A 284 -7.54 -22.94 -3.44
CA PRO A 284 -7.57 -21.68 -4.18
C PRO A 284 -8.89 -20.91 -4.12
N ARG A 285 -9.97 -21.60 -3.74
CA ARG A 285 -11.31 -21.02 -3.59
C ARG A 285 -11.57 -20.47 -2.20
N ALA A 286 -10.73 -20.78 -1.22
CA ALA A 286 -10.91 -20.35 0.15
C ALA A 286 -10.77 -18.84 0.30
N ILE A 287 -11.48 -18.27 1.29
CA ILE A 287 -11.22 -16.89 1.68
C ILE A 287 -9.78 -16.77 2.17
N MET A 288 -9.31 -17.74 2.95
CA MET A 288 -7.93 -17.82 3.50
C MET A 288 -6.89 -18.39 2.53
N TYR A 289 -7.13 -18.47 1.22
CA TYR A 289 -6.08 -18.87 0.30
C TYR A 289 -4.92 -17.87 0.32
N TYR A 290 -3.67 -18.35 0.33
CA TYR A 290 -2.47 -17.50 0.50
C TYR A 290 -2.29 -16.47 -0.62
N LEU A 291 -2.82 -16.75 -1.80
CA LEU A 291 -2.99 -15.79 -2.87
C LEU A 291 -4.46 -15.35 -2.81
N ASN A 292 -4.74 -14.07 -2.67
CA ASN A 292 -6.12 -13.57 -2.60
C ASN A 292 -6.80 -13.60 -4.00
N GLU A 293 -6.69 -14.71 -4.73
CA GLU A 293 -7.08 -14.93 -6.14
C GLU A 293 -8.58 -15.14 -6.33
N GLY A 294 -9.28 -15.55 -5.27
CA GLY A 294 -10.68 -15.91 -5.39
C GLY A 294 -11.57 -14.72 -5.75
N THR A 295 -12.60 -14.94 -6.55
CA THR A 295 -13.78 -14.06 -6.63
C THR A 295 -14.90 -14.52 -5.69
N ASN A 296 -14.65 -15.59 -4.93
CA ASN A 296 -15.64 -16.16 -4.04
C ASN A 296 -15.95 -15.19 -2.88
N GLU A 297 -17.22 -14.88 -2.74
CA GLU A 297 -17.76 -14.04 -1.66
C GLU A 297 -18.24 -14.89 -0.47
N LYS A 298 -18.01 -16.21 -0.51
CA LYS A 298 -18.50 -17.18 0.48
C LYS A 298 -17.38 -18.07 0.96
N LEU A 299 -17.47 -18.46 2.24
CA LEU A 299 -16.58 -19.45 2.82
C LEU A 299 -16.67 -20.79 2.07
N THR A 300 -15.52 -21.40 1.85
CA THR A 300 -15.44 -22.80 1.45
C THR A 300 -15.64 -23.72 2.66
N THR A 301 -15.78 -25.02 2.40
CA THR A 301 -15.80 -26.03 3.46
C THR A 301 -14.50 -26.03 4.28
N ASP A 302 -13.37 -25.70 3.66
CA ASP A 302 -12.08 -25.64 4.34
C ASP A 302 -12.00 -24.43 5.26
N ASP A 303 -12.46 -23.25 4.81
CA ASP A 303 -12.56 -22.06 5.66
C ASP A 303 -13.45 -22.33 6.89
N LEU A 304 -14.62 -22.95 6.68
CA LEU A 304 -15.54 -23.29 7.76
C LEU A 304 -14.94 -24.30 8.73
N THR A 305 -14.20 -25.28 8.23
CA THR A 305 -13.54 -26.29 9.05
C THR A 305 -12.46 -25.65 9.91
N ALA A 306 -11.61 -24.81 9.31
CA ALA A 306 -10.58 -24.06 10.03
C ALA A 306 -11.18 -23.15 11.10
N LEU A 307 -12.27 -22.44 10.77
CA LEU A 307 -12.99 -21.59 11.72
C LEU A 307 -13.53 -22.40 12.90
N LYS A 308 -14.23 -23.51 12.64
CA LYS A 308 -14.80 -24.37 13.70
C LYS A 308 -13.71 -24.95 14.59
N GLN A 309 -12.61 -25.42 14.01
CA GLN A 309 -11.45 -25.88 14.78
C GLN A 309 -10.89 -24.77 15.68
N LYS A 310 -10.72 -23.57 15.13
CA LYS A 310 -10.24 -22.41 15.89
C LYS A 310 -11.18 -22.05 17.04
N CYS A 311 -12.48 -22.07 16.78
CA CYS A 311 -13.54 -21.76 17.75
C CYS A 311 -13.89 -22.92 18.68
N ARG A 312 -13.32 -24.12 18.48
CA ARG A 312 -13.63 -25.37 19.21
C ARG A 312 -15.12 -25.74 19.17
N LEU A 313 -15.70 -25.68 17.97
CA LEU A 313 -17.09 -26.02 17.67
C LEU A 313 -17.23 -27.37 16.96
#